data_AF-A0A1H0W173-F1
#
_entry.id   AF-A0A1H0W173-F1
#
_cell.length_a   1.000
_cell.length_b   1.000
_cell.length_c   1.000
_cell.angle_alpha   90.00
_cell.angle_beta   90.00
_cell.angle_gamma   90.00
#
_symmetry.space_group_name_H-M   'P 1'
#
loop_
_entity.id
_entity.type
_entity.pdbx_description
1 polymer ?
#
loop_
_entity_poly.entity_id
_entity_poly.type
_entity_poly.pdbx_seq_one_letter_code
_entity_poly.pdbx_strand_id
1 'polypeptide(L)'
;MVRHAGSCPAVTPTGNRLQAGDGLPHSPRSADSHRYGPNRTTIQAQEIGADIVAALARTVLDLHDEVAKIDKQIETRFREHQQAEILLSMPGFGTLRAAELLAATGGDITAYDSAARLAGDAGQAPVPRDSGRISGNHHRPKRYDRRLLNVFYLAAQSAARYCPQSRTYYQRKRTEGKDHKQAVLSLARRRLNVLWAMLRDSTPYRQPTAPVL
;
A
#
# COMPACT_ATOMS: atom_id res chain seq x y z
N MET A 1 -6.39 -38.16 17.72
CA MET A 1 -5.66 -38.69 16.55
C MET A 1 -4.78 -37.56 16.02
N VAL A 2 -3.49 -37.63 16.33
CA VAL A 2 -2.47 -36.58 16.09
C VAL A 2 -2.14 -36.52 14.60
N ARG A 3 -2.06 -35.32 14.01
CA ARG A 3 -1.47 -35.14 12.67
C ARG A 3 -0.38 -34.06 12.71
N HIS A 4 0.80 -34.50 12.32
CA HIS A 4 2.09 -33.84 12.29
C HIS A 4 2.17 -32.71 11.26
N ALA A 5 2.98 -31.71 11.58
CA ALA A 5 3.52 -30.70 10.67
C ALA A 5 4.46 -31.36 9.65
N GLY A 6 4.27 -31.03 8.37
CA GLY A 6 5.14 -31.43 7.26
C GLY A 6 5.96 -30.26 6.76
N SER A 7 7.28 -30.41 6.85
CA SER A 7 8.36 -29.48 6.51
C SER A 7 8.51 -29.24 5.00
N CYS A 8 8.94 -28.03 4.62
CA CYS A 8 9.42 -27.68 3.27
C CYS A 8 10.77 -28.36 2.95
N PRO A 9 11.03 -28.78 1.70
CA PRO A 9 12.35 -29.24 1.27
C PRO A 9 13.22 -28.13 0.66
N ALA A 10 14.52 -28.19 0.94
CA ALA A 10 15.59 -27.33 0.46
C ALA A 10 16.02 -27.67 -0.97
N VAL A 11 16.43 -26.64 -1.73
CA VAL A 11 16.92 -26.72 -3.11
C VAL A 11 18.42 -27.02 -3.13
N THR A 12 18.83 -28.06 -3.87
CA THR A 12 20.22 -28.46 -4.13
C THR A 12 20.75 -27.77 -5.40
N PRO A 13 22.02 -27.32 -5.47
CA PRO A 13 22.54 -26.73 -6.69
C PRO A 13 23.08 -27.80 -7.66
N THR A 14 22.62 -27.69 -8.90
CA THR A 14 23.01 -28.47 -10.08
C THR A 14 24.50 -28.33 -10.39
N GLY A 15 25.22 -29.45 -10.37
CA GLY A 15 26.57 -29.56 -10.91
C GLY A 15 26.57 -29.59 -12.43
N ASN A 16 27.41 -28.78 -13.07
CA ASN A 16 27.66 -28.87 -14.50
C ASN A 16 29.09 -29.37 -14.75
N ARG A 17 29.17 -30.41 -15.60
CA ARG A 17 30.35 -31.18 -15.98
C ARG A 17 30.83 -30.65 -17.31
N LEU A 18 32.06 -30.13 -17.39
CA LEU A 18 32.74 -29.83 -18.65
C LEU A 18 34.09 -30.53 -18.70
N GLN A 19 34.35 -31.12 -19.87
CA GLN A 19 35.35 -32.14 -20.16
C GLN A 19 36.77 -31.58 -20.26
N ALA A 20 37.74 -32.46 -19.99
CA ALA A 20 39.17 -32.27 -20.18
C ALA A 20 39.55 -32.31 -21.67
N GLY A 21 40.52 -31.47 -22.05
CA GLY A 21 41.26 -31.55 -23.31
C GLY A 21 42.71 -31.12 -23.07
N ASP A 22 43.64 -32.03 -23.33
CA ASP A 22 45.10 -31.90 -23.20
C ASP A 22 45.73 -31.05 -24.33
N GLY A 23 46.84 -30.36 -24.03
CA GLY A 23 47.77 -29.79 -25.05
C GLY A 23 48.74 -28.70 -24.54
N LEU A 24 50.01 -29.07 -24.36
CA LEU A 24 51.22 -28.31 -23.91
C LEU A 24 51.70 -27.18 -24.88
N PRO A 25 52.86 -26.50 -24.67
CA PRO A 25 53.35 -25.70 -23.53
C PRO A 25 53.83 -24.28 -23.97
N HIS A 26 53.73 -23.24 -23.12
CA HIS A 26 54.41 -21.96 -23.37
C HIS A 26 55.11 -21.40 -22.13
N SER A 27 56.38 -21.04 -22.34
CA SER A 27 57.44 -20.63 -21.41
C SER A 27 57.10 -19.49 -20.44
N PRO A 28 57.81 -19.35 -19.31
CA PRO A 28 57.51 -18.33 -18.32
C PRO A 28 58.03 -16.97 -18.80
N ARG A 29 57.13 -16.01 -19.04
CA ARG A 29 57.49 -14.59 -19.09
C ARG A 29 57.49 -14.01 -17.68
N SER A 30 58.60 -13.39 -17.37
CA SER A 30 58.98 -12.66 -16.17
C SER A 30 57.91 -11.70 -15.65
N ALA A 31 57.79 -11.70 -14.31
CA ALA A 31 57.52 -10.59 -13.40
C ALA A 31 56.69 -9.41 -13.94
N ASP A 32 55.46 -9.32 -13.44
CA ASP A 32 54.95 -8.02 -12.98
C ASP A 32 54.06 -8.22 -11.75
N SER A 33 54.68 -8.18 -10.58
CA SER A 33 53.97 -8.16 -9.30
C SER A 33 53.44 -6.74 -9.05
N HIS A 34 52.42 -6.33 -9.81
CA HIS A 34 51.59 -5.19 -9.40
C HIS A 34 50.69 -5.65 -8.24
N ARG A 35 51.27 -5.61 -7.04
CA ARG A 35 50.51 -5.67 -5.78
C ARG A 35 49.62 -4.44 -5.72
N TYR A 36 48.39 -4.55 -6.18
CA TYR A 36 47.35 -3.61 -5.76
C TYR A 36 46.96 -3.98 -4.33
N GLY A 37 47.73 -3.49 -3.36
CA GLY A 37 47.31 -3.53 -1.95
C GLY A 37 46.04 -2.69 -1.79
N PRO A 38 45.12 -3.05 -0.86
CA PRO A 38 43.95 -2.22 -0.60
C PRO A 38 44.41 -0.90 0.02
N ASN A 39 44.63 0.12 -0.80
CA ASN A 39 44.85 1.49 -0.34
C ASN A 39 43.55 2.02 0.24
N ARG A 40 43.22 1.64 1.47
CA ARG A 40 42.25 2.33 2.30
C ARG A 40 42.96 3.55 2.88
N THR A 41 43.13 4.57 2.07
CA THR A 41 43.50 5.90 2.55
C THR A 41 42.32 6.45 3.34
N THR A 42 42.35 6.26 4.65
CA THR A 42 41.45 6.95 5.57
C THR A 42 41.77 8.44 5.52
N ILE A 43 41.01 9.18 4.72
CA ILE A 43 41.05 10.64 4.70
C ILE A 43 40.33 11.09 5.98
N GLN A 44 40.85 12.08 6.74
CA GLN A 44 40.18 12.60 7.95
C GLN A 44 38.72 13.03 7.71
N ALA A 45 38.36 13.38 6.48
CA ALA A 45 36.98 13.64 6.06
C ALA A 45 36.03 12.43 6.25
N GLN A 46 36.56 11.20 6.33
CA GLN A 46 35.78 9.98 6.53
C GLN A 46 35.26 9.85 7.97
N GLU A 47 35.99 10.34 8.96
CA GLU A 47 35.56 10.36 10.38
C GLU A 47 34.47 11.40 10.59
N ILE A 48 34.67 12.62 10.05
CA ILE A 48 33.66 13.69 10.06
C ILE A 48 32.38 13.24 9.33
N GLY A 49 32.52 12.57 8.18
CA GLY A 49 31.38 12.02 7.44
C GLY A 49 30.63 10.95 8.23
N ALA A 50 31.34 10.07 8.94
CA ALA A 50 30.72 9.06 9.81
C ALA A 50 29.94 9.72 10.97
N ASP A 51 30.49 10.76 11.59
CA ASP A 51 29.83 11.49 12.67
C ASP A 51 28.56 12.23 12.19
N ILE A 52 28.61 12.86 11.02
CA ILE A 52 27.45 13.51 10.40
C ILE A 52 26.35 12.48 10.10
N VAL A 53 26.70 11.35 9.47
CA VAL A 53 25.74 10.29 9.16
C VAL A 53 25.14 9.72 10.45
N ALA A 54 25.97 9.50 11.48
CA ALA A 54 25.50 9.02 12.78
C ALA A 54 24.56 10.03 13.46
N ALA A 55 24.84 11.33 13.36
CA ALA A 55 23.97 12.38 13.87
C ALA A 55 22.61 12.41 13.15
N LEU A 56 22.61 12.38 11.82
CA LEU A 56 21.37 12.34 11.03
C LEU A 56 20.57 11.06 11.29
N ALA A 57 21.25 9.91 11.41
CA ALA A 57 20.60 8.65 11.74
C ALA A 57 19.92 8.69 13.11
N ARG A 58 20.55 9.27 14.13
CA ARG A 58 19.93 9.49 15.44
C ARG A 58 18.66 10.34 15.33
N THR A 59 18.72 11.46 14.63
CA THR A 59 17.54 12.32 14.42
C THR A 59 16.40 11.58 13.71
N VAL A 60 16.69 10.74 12.71
CA VAL A 60 15.67 9.95 12.01
C VAL A 60 15.04 8.92 12.95
N LEU A 61 15.83 8.28 13.82
CA LEU A 61 15.33 7.33 14.81
C LEU A 61 14.45 8.02 15.86
N ASP A 62 14.88 9.18 16.37
CA ASP A 62 14.09 9.95 17.34
C ASP A 62 12.73 10.38 16.73
N LEU A 63 12.73 10.84 15.48
CA LEU A 63 11.49 11.17 14.77
C LEU A 63 10.62 9.94 14.51
N HIS A 64 11.21 8.77 14.27
CA HIS A 64 10.47 7.52 14.12
C HIS A 64 9.73 7.16 15.41
N ASP A 65 10.39 7.29 16.55
CA ASP A 65 9.81 7.00 17.86
C ASP A 65 8.69 7.99 18.22
N GLU A 66 8.86 9.29 17.93
CA GLU A 66 7.80 10.29 18.14
C GLU A 66 6.59 10.05 17.21
N VAL A 67 6.79 9.66 15.96
CA VAL A 67 5.69 9.25 15.07
C VAL A 67 4.96 8.04 15.65
N ALA A 68 5.68 7.02 16.11
CA ALA A 68 5.06 5.83 16.70
C ALA A 68 4.25 6.15 17.97
N LYS A 69 4.71 7.12 18.77
CA LYS A 69 3.99 7.61 19.95
C LYS A 69 2.71 8.35 19.56
N ILE A 70 2.77 9.23 18.55
CA ILE A 70 1.60 9.95 18.04
C ILE A 70 0.59 8.96 17.44
N ASP A 71 1.05 7.96 16.68
CA ASP A 71 0.17 6.92 16.11
C ASP A 71 -0.62 6.17 17.20
N LYS A 72 0.02 5.85 18.33
CA LYS A 72 -0.66 5.24 19.49
C LYS A 72 -1.69 6.18 20.13
N GLN A 73 -1.38 7.48 20.22
CA GLN A 73 -2.33 8.47 20.72
C GLN A 73 -3.55 8.59 19.80
N ILE A 74 -3.33 8.63 18.48
CA ILE A 74 -4.39 8.64 17.48
C ILE A 74 -5.24 7.38 17.59
N GLU A 75 -4.62 6.20 17.70
CA GLU A 75 -5.35 4.95 17.86
C GLU A 75 -6.22 4.95 19.12
N THR A 76 -5.67 5.38 20.26
CA THR A 76 -6.40 5.43 21.53
C THR A 76 -7.62 6.34 21.41
N ARG A 77 -7.44 7.56 20.90
CA ARG A 77 -8.54 8.51 20.69
C ARG A 77 -9.55 8.04 19.67
N PHE A 78 -9.09 7.40 18.59
CA PHE A 78 -9.97 6.88 17.56
C PHE A 78 -10.87 5.76 18.10
N ARG A 79 -10.36 4.87 18.96
CA ARG A 79 -11.15 3.78 19.56
C ARG A 79 -12.23 4.26 20.51
N GLU A 80 -12.11 5.47 21.07
CA GLU A 80 -13.15 6.11 21.88
C GLU A 80 -14.34 6.60 21.01
N HIS A 81 -14.20 6.66 19.69
CA HIS A 81 -15.22 7.18 18.80
C HIS A 81 -16.34 6.18 18.50
N GLN A 82 -17.59 6.64 18.50
CA GLN A 82 -18.77 5.78 18.29
C GLN A 82 -18.77 5.00 16.96
N GLN A 83 -18.17 5.56 15.90
CA GLN A 83 -18.09 4.92 14.57
C GLN A 83 -16.86 4.01 14.40
N ALA A 84 -15.99 3.88 15.41
CA ALA A 84 -14.71 3.19 15.29
C ALA A 84 -14.86 1.72 14.90
N GLU A 85 -15.71 0.99 15.62
CA GLU A 85 -15.95 -0.44 15.40
C GLU A 85 -16.52 -0.71 14.00
N ILE A 86 -17.45 0.13 13.53
CA ILE A 86 -18.03 0.03 12.19
C ILE A 86 -16.95 0.24 11.12
N LEU A 87 -16.12 1.28 11.27
CA LEU A 87 -15.06 1.58 10.30
C LEU A 87 -14.00 0.47 10.26
N LEU A 88 -13.57 -0.04 11.42
CA LEU A 88 -12.57 -1.10 11.52
C LEU A 88 -13.09 -2.47 11.04
N SER A 89 -14.40 -2.70 11.11
CA SER A 89 -15.00 -3.95 10.60
C SER A 89 -14.81 -4.15 9.09
N MET A 90 -14.64 -3.08 8.31
CA MET A 90 -14.48 -3.17 6.86
C MET A 90 -13.02 -3.46 6.47
N PRO A 91 -12.72 -4.60 5.79
CA PRO A 91 -11.36 -4.96 5.42
C PRO A 91 -10.68 -3.89 4.56
N GLY A 92 -9.51 -3.42 4.99
CA GLY A 92 -8.73 -2.37 4.32
C GLY A 92 -8.79 -1.01 5.02
N PHE A 93 -9.74 -0.81 5.93
CA PHE A 93 -9.68 0.31 6.88
C PHE A 93 -8.91 -0.13 8.13
N GLY A 94 -7.77 0.53 8.38
CA GLY A 94 -7.06 0.47 9.66
C GLY A 94 -7.31 1.72 10.47
N THR A 95 -6.90 1.71 11.75
CA THR A 95 -7.08 2.80 12.72
C THR A 95 -6.71 4.16 12.16
N LEU A 96 -5.49 4.33 11.63
CA LEU A 96 -5.04 5.61 11.06
C LEU A 96 -5.89 6.08 9.88
N ARG A 97 -6.31 5.18 8.98
CA ARG A 97 -7.14 5.56 7.82
C ARG A 97 -8.56 5.91 8.20
N ALA A 98 -9.10 5.21 9.19
CA ALA A 98 -10.41 5.48 9.71
C ALA A 98 -10.42 6.80 10.53
N ALA A 99 -9.37 7.07 11.30
CA ALA A 99 -9.18 8.34 11.98
C ALA A 99 -9.04 9.51 10.99
N GLU A 100 -8.23 9.35 9.95
CA GLU A 100 -8.09 10.36 8.88
C GLU A 100 -9.41 10.63 8.17
N LEU A 101 -10.23 9.59 7.94
CA LEU A 101 -11.56 9.74 7.36
C LEU A 101 -12.46 10.61 8.24
N LEU A 102 -12.49 10.33 9.56
CA LEU A 102 -13.29 11.11 10.51
C LEU A 102 -12.78 12.56 10.58
N ALA A 103 -11.48 12.76 10.68
CA ALA A 103 -10.89 14.09 10.72
C ALA A 103 -11.20 14.91 9.47
N ALA A 104 -11.10 14.30 8.28
CA ALA A 104 -11.39 14.98 7.02
C ALA A 104 -12.89 15.24 6.78
N THR A 105 -13.78 14.48 7.43
CA THR A 105 -15.23 14.65 7.33
C THR A 105 -15.85 15.49 8.46
N GLY A 106 -15.03 15.99 9.40
CA GLY A 106 -15.52 16.80 10.52
C GLY A 106 -16.10 15.99 11.69
N GLY A 107 -15.77 14.70 11.78
CA GLY A 107 -16.13 13.82 12.90
C GLY A 107 -17.37 12.95 12.66
N ASP A 108 -18.19 13.27 11.67
CA ASP A 108 -19.35 12.45 11.32
C ASP A 108 -19.60 12.37 9.81
N ILE A 109 -19.43 11.17 9.26
CA ILE A 109 -19.64 10.89 7.84
C ILE A 109 -21.14 10.89 7.49
N THR A 110 -22.04 10.72 8.45
CA THR A 110 -23.49 10.78 8.22
C THR A 110 -24.00 12.19 7.95
N ALA A 111 -23.17 13.22 8.20
CA ALA A 111 -23.44 14.59 7.77
C ALA A 111 -23.52 14.75 6.24
N TYR A 112 -23.06 13.75 5.48
CA TYR A 112 -23.24 13.71 4.04
C TYR A 112 -24.61 13.13 3.65
N ASP A 113 -25.43 13.92 2.96
CA ASP A 113 -26.77 13.55 2.47
C ASP A 113 -26.80 12.27 1.63
N SER A 114 -25.70 11.95 0.95
CA SER A 114 -25.60 10.74 0.12
C SER A 114 -24.17 10.26 -0.06
N ALA A 115 -24.04 8.96 -0.35
CA ALA A 115 -22.77 8.38 -0.78
C ALA A 115 -22.23 9.00 -2.09
N ALA A 116 -23.10 9.57 -2.93
CA ALA A 116 -22.68 10.29 -4.13
C ALA A 116 -22.01 11.62 -3.79
N ARG A 117 -22.55 12.37 -2.80
CA ARG A 117 -21.94 13.61 -2.31
C ARG A 117 -20.57 13.35 -1.71
N LEU A 118 -20.47 12.35 -0.83
CA LEU A 118 -19.19 11.92 -0.25
C LEU A 118 -18.19 11.49 -1.33
N ALA A 119 -18.64 10.77 -2.37
CA ALA A 119 -17.76 10.37 -3.46
C ALA A 119 -17.26 11.53 -4.33
N GLY A 120 -18.07 12.59 -4.48
CA GLY A 120 -17.66 13.83 -5.13
C GLY A 120 -16.54 14.50 -4.34
N ASP A 121 -16.75 14.69 -3.04
CA ASP A 121 -15.78 15.34 -2.16
C ASP A 121 -14.51 14.50 -1.96
N ALA A 122 -14.62 13.17 -1.96
CA ALA A 122 -13.49 12.24 -1.93
C ALA A 122 -12.79 12.05 -3.28
N GLY A 123 -13.25 12.72 -4.36
CA GLY A 123 -12.64 12.61 -5.69
C GLY A 123 -12.78 11.23 -6.35
N GLN A 124 -13.73 10.41 -5.88
CA GLN A 124 -14.03 9.06 -6.38
C GLN A 124 -15.06 9.07 -7.51
N ALA A 125 -15.89 10.10 -7.58
CA ALA A 125 -16.87 10.28 -8.65
C ALA A 125 -16.23 11.02 -9.84
N PRO A 126 -16.33 10.49 -11.08
CA PRO A 126 -15.94 11.24 -12.25
C PRO A 126 -16.89 12.42 -12.47
N VAL A 127 -16.39 13.50 -13.05
CA VAL A 127 -17.16 14.71 -13.35
C VAL A 127 -17.38 14.84 -14.85
N PRO A 128 -18.58 15.24 -15.30
CA PRO A 128 -18.83 15.50 -16.71
C PRO A 128 -17.99 16.70 -17.17
N ARG A 129 -17.41 16.59 -18.37
CA ARG A 129 -16.73 17.69 -19.08
C ARG A 129 -17.30 17.75 -20.49
N ASP A 130 -18.58 18.05 -20.51
CA ASP A 130 -19.38 18.10 -21.71
C ASP A 130 -19.23 19.47 -22.37
N SER A 131 -19.18 19.49 -23.70
CA SER A 131 -18.91 20.69 -24.48
C SER A 131 -20.02 20.95 -25.48
N GLY A 132 -21.29 20.91 -25.06
CA GLY A 132 -22.50 21.15 -25.87
C GLY A 132 -22.77 20.14 -27.00
N ARG A 133 -21.75 19.78 -27.78
CA ARG A 133 -21.71 18.77 -28.86
C ARG A 133 -21.36 17.36 -28.38
N ILE A 134 -20.71 17.25 -27.21
CA ILE A 134 -20.28 15.98 -26.64
C ILE A 134 -20.88 15.89 -25.25
N SER A 135 -21.69 14.86 -25.01
CA SER A 135 -22.26 14.53 -23.71
C SER A 135 -21.72 13.20 -23.19
N GLY A 136 -21.69 13.05 -21.86
CA GLY A 136 -21.23 11.81 -21.21
C GLY A 136 -19.70 11.65 -21.17
N ASN A 137 -18.95 12.72 -21.42
CA ASN A 137 -17.50 12.71 -21.36
C ASN A 137 -17.03 12.90 -19.91
N HIS A 138 -16.68 11.81 -19.25
CA HIS A 138 -16.36 11.79 -17.83
C HIS A 138 -14.86 11.91 -17.57
N HIS A 139 -14.47 12.87 -16.71
CA HIS A 139 -13.08 13.17 -16.38
C HIS A 139 -12.82 13.01 -14.88
N ARG A 140 -11.54 12.91 -14.52
CA ARG A 140 -11.14 13.00 -13.12
C ARG A 140 -11.51 14.40 -12.57
N PRO A 141 -12.14 14.50 -11.39
CA PRO A 141 -12.41 15.79 -10.76
C PRO A 141 -11.12 16.58 -10.52
N LYS A 142 -11.21 17.91 -10.58
CA LYS A 142 -10.09 18.81 -10.27
C LYS A 142 -10.11 19.32 -8.83
N ARG A 143 -11.30 19.40 -8.23
CA ARG A 143 -11.53 19.86 -6.85
C ARG A 143 -12.11 18.69 -6.04
N TYR A 144 -11.37 18.25 -5.03
CA TYR A 144 -11.74 17.21 -4.09
C TYR A 144 -10.74 17.22 -2.93
N ASP A 145 -11.08 16.61 -1.81
CA ASP A 145 -10.16 16.42 -0.70
C ASP A 145 -9.18 15.28 -1.01
N ARG A 146 -7.88 15.64 -1.05
CA ARG A 146 -6.78 14.71 -1.33
C ARG A 146 -6.58 13.68 -0.21
N ARG A 147 -6.91 14.03 1.04
CA ARG A 147 -6.86 13.14 2.20
C ARG A 147 -7.90 12.03 2.04
N LEU A 148 -9.15 12.41 1.77
CA LEU A 148 -10.24 11.46 1.50
C LEU A 148 -9.91 10.55 0.30
N LEU A 149 -9.41 11.11 -0.81
CA LEU A 149 -9.01 10.31 -1.96
C LEU A 149 -7.98 9.24 -1.55
N ASN A 150 -6.93 9.64 -0.83
CA ASN A 150 -5.86 8.74 -0.40
C ASN A 150 -6.37 7.65 0.56
N VAL A 151 -7.22 8.00 1.52
CA VAL A 151 -7.85 7.06 2.45
C VAL A 151 -8.56 5.96 1.68
N PHE A 152 -9.49 6.31 0.79
CA PHE A 152 -10.26 5.32 0.03
C PHE A 152 -9.41 4.54 -0.97
N TYR A 153 -8.44 5.19 -1.63
CA TYR A 153 -7.56 4.53 -2.59
C TYR A 153 -6.68 3.47 -1.92
N LEU A 154 -6.05 3.80 -0.80
CA LEU A 154 -5.18 2.88 -0.07
C LEU A 154 -5.98 1.79 0.65
N ALA A 155 -7.16 2.13 1.19
CA ALA A 155 -8.07 1.14 1.76
C ALA A 155 -8.54 0.13 0.70
N ALA A 156 -8.84 0.59 -0.52
CA ALA A 156 -9.21 -0.29 -1.63
C ALA A 156 -8.04 -1.19 -2.08
N GLN A 157 -6.81 -0.67 -2.14
CA GLN A 157 -5.63 -1.51 -2.44
C GLN A 157 -5.36 -2.58 -1.39
N SER A 158 -5.57 -2.24 -0.12
CA SER A 158 -5.48 -3.21 0.98
C SER A 158 -6.59 -4.27 0.83
N ALA A 159 -7.84 -3.84 0.61
CA ALA A 159 -8.97 -4.72 0.40
C ALA A 159 -8.77 -5.65 -0.81
N ALA A 160 -8.20 -5.18 -1.91
CA ALA A 160 -7.90 -5.99 -3.09
C ALA A 160 -6.91 -7.13 -2.80
N ARG A 161 -6.09 -7.01 -1.75
CA ARG A 161 -5.15 -8.05 -1.30
C ARG A 161 -5.77 -9.03 -0.32
N TYR A 162 -6.52 -8.53 0.67
CA TYR A 162 -6.98 -9.32 1.82
C TYR A 162 -8.46 -9.74 1.78
N CYS A 163 -9.29 -9.10 0.95
CA CYS A 163 -10.72 -9.41 0.82
C CYS A 163 -10.99 -10.10 -0.53
N PRO A 164 -11.40 -11.39 -0.55
CA PRO A 164 -11.63 -12.13 -1.79
C PRO A 164 -12.59 -11.44 -2.75
N GLN A 165 -13.71 -10.90 -2.26
CA GLN A 165 -14.74 -10.24 -3.07
C GLN A 165 -14.21 -8.94 -3.69
N SER A 166 -13.38 -8.20 -2.95
CA SER A 166 -12.71 -6.99 -3.47
C SER A 166 -11.67 -7.36 -4.52
N ARG A 167 -10.94 -8.47 -4.32
CA ARG A 167 -9.98 -9.01 -5.29
C ARG A 167 -10.67 -9.42 -6.59
N THR A 168 -11.78 -10.15 -6.52
CA THR A 168 -12.57 -10.55 -7.70
C THR A 168 -13.07 -9.33 -8.46
N TYR A 169 -13.60 -8.31 -7.77
CA TYR A 169 -14.04 -7.09 -8.43
C TYR A 169 -12.88 -6.35 -9.11
N TYR A 170 -11.74 -6.21 -8.42
CA TYR A 170 -10.54 -5.60 -8.96
C TYR A 170 -10.06 -6.34 -10.22
N GLN A 171 -9.95 -7.67 -10.15
CA GLN A 171 -9.54 -8.49 -11.29
C GLN A 171 -10.51 -8.35 -12.47
N ARG A 172 -11.82 -8.38 -12.23
CA ARG A 172 -12.83 -8.12 -13.26
C ARG A 172 -12.63 -6.75 -13.92
N LYS A 173 -12.32 -5.70 -13.15
CA LYS A 173 -12.00 -4.38 -13.72
C LYS A 173 -10.73 -4.37 -14.55
N ARG A 174 -9.73 -5.20 -14.19
CA ARG A 174 -8.51 -5.37 -15.00
C ARG A 174 -8.79 -6.13 -16.31
N THR A 175 -9.65 -7.15 -16.28
CA THR A 175 -10.04 -7.90 -17.50
C THR A 175 -10.93 -7.08 -18.42
N GLU A 176 -11.70 -6.12 -17.90
CA GLU A 176 -12.41 -5.10 -18.69
C GLU A 176 -11.48 -4.07 -19.37
N GLY A 177 -10.16 -4.23 -19.27
CA GLY A 177 -9.18 -3.35 -19.92
C GLY A 177 -8.79 -2.10 -19.11
N LYS A 178 -9.27 -1.94 -17.88
CA LYS A 178 -8.89 -0.78 -17.05
C LYS A 178 -7.45 -0.89 -16.57
N ASP A 179 -6.76 0.25 -16.52
CA ASP A 179 -5.45 0.34 -15.90
C ASP A 179 -5.52 0.04 -14.38
N HIS A 180 -4.35 -0.15 -13.74
CA HIS A 180 -4.32 -0.51 -12.31
C HIS A 180 -4.98 0.56 -11.45
N LYS A 181 -4.69 1.84 -11.73
CA LYS A 181 -5.19 2.98 -10.95
C LYS A 181 -6.71 3.10 -11.10
N GLN A 182 -7.23 2.98 -12.31
CA GLN A 182 -8.65 2.99 -12.65
C GLN A 182 -9.40 1.82 -12.02
N ALA A 183 -8.80 0.63 -11.98
CA ALA A 183 -9.39 -0.53 -11.32
C ALA A 183 -9.48 -0.32 -9.79
N VAL A 184 -8.42 0.21 -9.17
CA VAL A 184 -8.42 0.56 -7.74
C VAL A 184 -9.42 1.68 -7.44
N LEU A 185 -9.48 2.74 -8.25
CA LEU A 185 -10.45 3.82 -8.08
C LEU A 185 -11.89 3.32 -8.24
N SER A 186 -12.14 2.43 -9.19
CA SER A 186 -13.46 1.79 -9.33
C SER A 186 -13.83 0.99 -8.08
N LEU A 187 -12.86 0.25 -7.50
CA LEU A 187 -13.08 -0.50 -6.26
C LEU A 187 -13.29 0.44 -5.07
N ALA A 188 -12.52 1.53 -4.97
CA ALA A 188 -12.64 2.55 -3.94
C ALA A 188 -14.02 3.20 -3.98
N ARG A 189 -14.51 3.60 -5.17
CA ARG A 189 -15.87 4.12 -5.38
C ARG A 189 -16.94 3.14 -4.89
N ARG A 190 -16.81 1.85 -5.22
CA ARG A 190 -17.74 0.80 -4.77
C ARG A 190 -17.72 0.64 -3.25
N ARG A 191 -16.54 0.60 -2.64
CA ARG A 191 -16.40 0.42 -1.18
C ARG A 191 -16.86 1.63 -0.40
N LEU A 192 -16.70 2.85 -0.93
CA LEU A 192 -17.22 4.07 -0.34
C LEU A 192 -18.74 4.00 -0.17
N ASN A 193 -19.47 3.49 -1.17
CA ASN A 193 -20.92 3.30 -1.05
C ASN A 193 -21.29 2.34 0.08
N VAL A 194 -20.57 1.23 0.20
CA VAL A 194 -20.81 0.25 1.27
C VAL A 194 -20.51 0.86 2.63
N LEU A 195 -19.42 1.63 2.74
CA LEU A 195 -19.01 2.25 4.00
C LEU A 195 -20.04 3.30 4.45
N TRP A 196 -20.50 4.13 3.53
CA TRP A 196 -21.54 5.12 3.84
C TRP A 196 -22.84 4.44 4.29
N ALA A 197 -23.26 3.35 3.63
CA ALA A 197 -24.44 2.59 4.04
C ALA A 197 -24.27 1.95 5.43
N MET A 198 -23.11 1.37 5.71
CA MET A 198 -22.78 0.82 7.03
C MET A 198 -22.89 1.86 8.15
N LEU A 199 -22.36 3.06 7.91
CA LEU A 199 -22.37 4.14 8.90
C LEU A 199 -23.78 4.72 9.10
N ARG A 200 -24.53 4.91 8.02
CA ARG A 200 -25.94 5.33 8.08
C ARG A 200 -26.79 4.33 8.87
N ASP A 201 -26.61 3.04 8.60
CA ASP A 201 -27.43 1.98 9.20
C ASP A 201 -26.85 1.49 10.55
N SER A 202 -25.71 2.06 10.98
CA SER A 202 -24.95 1.63 12.16
C SER A 202 -24.66 0.11 12.19
N THR A 203 -24.35 -0.47 11.02
CA THR A 203 -24.11 -1.91 10.87
C THR A 203 -22.64 -2.21 10.55
N PRO A 204 -22.04 -3.25 11.18
CA PRO A 204 -20.70 -3.68 10.84
C PRO A 204 -20.67 -4.30 9.44
N TYR A 205 -19.48 -4.36 8.85
CA TYR A 205 -19.29 -4.91 7.52
C TYR A 205 -19.65 -6.39 7.48
N ARG A 206 -20.69 -6.72 6.72
CA ARG A 206 -21.00 -8.10 6.36
C ARG A 206 -20.43 -8.39 4.98
N GLN A 207 -19.61 -9.44 4.90
CA GLN A 207 -19.17 -9.94 3.61
C GLN A 207 -20.39 -10.38 2.79
N PRO A 208 -20.54 -9.92 1.53
CA PRO A 208 -21.60 -10.43 0.67
C PRO A 208 -21.38 -11.94 0.49
N THR A 209 -22.34 -12.74 0.96
CA THR A 209 -22.39 -14.17 0.67
C THR A 209 -22.52 -14.31 -0.84
N ALA A 210 -21.56 -14.98 -1.48
CA ALA A 210 -21.76 -15.38 -2.87
C ALA A 210 -23.01 -16.24 -2.92
N PRO A 211 -23.91 -16.08 -3.92
CA PRO A 211 -25.05 -16.98 -4.04
C PRO A 211 -24.49 -18.41 -4.11
N VAL A 212 -24.90 -19.22 -3.13
CA VAL A 212 -24.63 -20.65 -3.12
C VAL A 212 -25.39 -21.20 -4.33
N LEU A 213 -24.65 -21.63 -5.36
CA LEU A 213 -25.21 -22.40 -6.47
C LEU A 213 -25.16 -23.88 -6.10
#